data_AF-A0A2H1IMG3-F1
#
_entry.id   AF-A0A2H1IMG3-F1
#
_cell.length_a   1.000
_cell.length_b   1.000
_cell.length_c   1.000
_cell.angle_alpha   90.00
_cell.angle_beta   90.00
_cell.angle_gamma   90.00
#
_symmetry.space_group_name_H-M   'P 1'
#
loop_
_entity.id
_entity.type
_entity.pdbx_description
1 polymer ?
#
loop_
_entity_poly.entity_id
_entity_poly.type
_entity_poly.pdbx_seq_one_letter_code
_entity_poly.pdbx_strand_id
1 'polypeptide(L)'
;MKYRVNRRIFKQYLAEEVRTLGSERKAAMRAGVSHTLVQSLRLGRETTKDGRKVPKSQVNLSTARKIEAAWGIPREVCFLPETLDARSSDQAA
;
A
#
# COMPACT_ATOMS: atom_id res chain seq x y z
N MET A 1 -0.99 -8.77 -10.65
CA MET A 1 -0.08 -7.60 -10.60
C MET A 1 0.02 -7.08 -9.18
N LYS A 2 1.23 -6.87 -8.66
CA LYS A 2 1.48 -6.26 -7.35
C LYS A 2 1.92 -4.81 -7.54
N TYR A 3 1.58 -3.97 -6.58
CA TYR A 3 1.94 -2.56 -6.55
C TYR A 3 2.86 -2.31 -5.37
N ARG A 4 4.02 -1.72 -5.63
CA ARG A 4 4.93 -1.26 -4.60
C ARG A 4 4.39 0.04 -3.99
N VAL A 5 4.33 0.08 -2.67
CA VAL A 5 3.88 1.26 -1.93
C VAL A 5 5.02 2.25 -1.78
N ASN A 6 4.82 3.47 -2.29
CA ASN A 6 5.65 4.61 -1.96
C ASN A 6 5.35 5.04 -0.51
N ARG A 7 6.13 4.48 0.42
CA ARG A 7 5.91 4.64 1.86
C ARG A 7 5.93 6.09 2.34
N ARG A 8 6.66 6.98 1.66
CA ARG A 8 6.72 8.39 2.04
C ARG A 8 5.36 9.05 1.82
N ILE A 9 4.82 8.91 0.61
CA ILE A 9 3.51 9.43 0.23
C ILE A 9 2.41 8.77 1.06
N PHE A 10 2.47 7.44 1.21
CA PHE A 10 1.51 6.70 2.03
C PHE A 10 1.42 7.23 3.46
N LYS A 11 2.55 7.54 4.10
CA LYS A 11 2.59 8.10 5.46
C LYS A 11 1.99 9.50 5.55
N GLN A 12 2.20 10.33 4.53
CA GLN A 12 1.68 11.70 4.51
C GLN A 12 0.15 11.67 4.49
N TYR A 13 -0.45 10.97 3.53
CA TYR A 13 -1.90 10.87 3.45
C TYR A 13 -2.51 10.09 4.62
N LEU A 14 -1.85 9.04 5.11
CA LEU A 14 -2.31 8.38 6.33
C LEU A 14 -2.35 9.35 7.51
N ALA A 15 -1.37 10.25 7.65
CA ALA A 15 -1.39 11.25 8.71
C ALA A 15 -2.53 12.27 8.54
N GLU A 16 -2.86 12.65 7.31
CA GLU A 16 -4.02 13.51 6.99
C GLU A 16 -5.34 12.83 7.35
N GLU A 17 -5.51 11.57 6.96
CA GLU A 17 -6.70 10.77 7.31
C GLU A 17 -6.82 10.56 8.82
N VAL A 18 -5.71 10.32 9.50
CA VAL A 18 -5.70 10.20 10.98
C VAL A 18 -6.05 11.51 11.64
N ARG A 19 -5.62 12.65 11.10
CA ARG A 19 -6.00 13.98 11.61
C ARG A 19 -7.50 14.21 11.49
N THR A 20 -8.10 13.80 10.37
CA THR A 20 -9.54 13.94 10.12
C THR A 20 -10.38 12.96 10.93
N LEU A 21 -9.96 11.70 11.04
CA LEU A 21 -10.76 10.61 11.62
C LEU A 21 -10.42 10.32 13.09
N GLY A 22 -9.27 10.81 13.56
CA GLY A 22 -8.78 10.63 14.93
C GLY A 22 -8.07 9.30 15.21
N SER A 23 -7.94 8.38 14.24
CA SER A 23 -7.17 7.14 14.43
C SER A 23 -6.83 6.41 13.13
N GLU A 24 -5.71 5.65 13.13
CA GLU A 24 -5.32 4.78 12.00
C GLU A 24 -6.36 3.68 11.76
N ARG A 25 -7.01 3.19 12.82
CA ARG A 25 -8.06 2.17 12.72
C ARG A 25 -9.26 2.67 11.91
N LYS A 26 -9.73 3.89 12.18
CA LYS A 26 -10.84 4.49 11.42
C LYS A 26 -10.44 4.77 9.97
N ALA A 27 -9.21 5.22 9.71
CA ALA A 27 -8.69 5.40 8.36
C ALA A 27 -8.67 4.09 7.55
N ALA A 28 -8.26 2.99 8.18
CA ALA A 28 -8.29 1.66 7.58
C ALA A 28 -9.73 1.18 7.29
N MET A 29 -10.64 1.39 8.25
CA MET A 29 -12.06 1.04 8.08
C MET A 29 -12.71 1.84 6.94
N ARG A 30 -12.43 3.14 6.84
CA ARG A 30 -12.89 4.00 5.73
C ARG A 30 -12.43 3.47 4.38
N ALA A 31 -11.21 2.96 4.30
CA ALA A 31 -10.67 2.31 3.11
C ALA A 31 -11.13 0.85 2.92
N GLY A 32 -11.95 0.28 3.81
CA GLY A 32 -12.41 -1.11 3.68
C GLY A 32 -11.26 -2.13 3.69
N VAL A 33 -10.20 -1.84 4.46
CA VAL A 33 -9.01 -2.70 4.66
C VAL A 33 -8.74 -2.92 6.15
N SER A 34 -7.95 -3.93 6.48
CA SER A 34 -7.61 -4.20 7.88
C SER A 34 -6.64 -3.16 8.44
N HIS A 35 -6.81 -2.82 9.72
CA HIS A 35 -5.87 -1.96 10.44
C HIS A 35 -4.45 -2.52 10.45
N THR A 36 -4.31 -3.84 10.58
CA THR A 36 -3.01 -4.53 10.53
C THR A 36 -2.31 -4.34 9.19
N LEU A 37 -3.05 -4.34 8.08
CA LEU A 37 -2.48 -4.07 6.76
C LEU A 37 -1.93 -2.64 6.69
N VAL A 38 -2.71 -1.64 7.11
CA VAL A 38 -2.27 -0.23 7.11
C VAL A 38 -1.01 -0.04 7.97
N GLN A 39 -0.97 -0.65 9.15
CA GLN A 39 0.22 -0.65 10.00
C GLN A 39 1.42 -1.28 9.30
N SER A 40 1.25 -2.45 8.68
CA SER A 40 2.34 -3.13 7.99
C SER A 40 2.88 -2.31 6.81
N LEU A 41 2.01 -1.63 6.06
CA LEU A 41 2.42 -0.76 4.95
C LEU A 41 3.15 0.50 5.45
N ARG A 42 2.68 1.12 6.54
CA ARG A 42 3.36 2.26 7.19
C ARG A 42 4.76 1.86 7.68
N LEU A 43 4.86 0.72 8.36
CA LEU A 43 6.11 0.20 8.91
C LEU A 43 7.02 -0.41 7.83
N GLY A 44 6.48 -0.77 6.67
CA GLY A 44 7.17 -1.47 5.59
C GLY A 44 7.45 -2.94 5.91
N ARG A 45 6.79 -3.49 6.92
CA ARG A 45 6.98 -4.86 7.43
C ARG A 45 5.73 -5.34 8.15
N GLU A 46 5.45 -6.63 8.07
CA GLU A 46 4.49 -7.32 8.92
C GLU A 46 5.23 -8.17 9.96
N THR A 47 4.59 -8.41 11.11
CA THR A 47 5.11 -9.29 12.15
C THR A 47 4.31 -10.59 12.10
N THR A 48 4.99 -11.72 11.91
CA THR A 48 4.35 -13.04 11.93
C THR A 48 3.95 -13.44 13.35
N LYS A 49 3.15 -14.49 13.49
CA LYS A 49 2.77 -15.03 14.81
C LYS A 49 3.98 -15.40 15.66
N ASP A 50 5.07 -15.86 15.01
CA ASP A 50 6.32 -16.23 15.67
C ASP A 50 7.24 -15.01 15.95
N GLY A 51 6.75 -13.78 15.77
CA GLY A 51 7.51 -12.55 16.02
C GLY A 51 8.49 -12.16 14.91
N ARG A 52 8.57 -12.90 13.80
CA ARG A 52 9.47 -12.57 12.68
C ARG A 52 8.96 -11.35 11.91
N LYS A 53 9.88 -10.44 11.56
CA LYS A 53 9.58 -9.24 10.76
C LYS A 53 9.79 -9.54 9.28
N VAL A 54 8.71 -9.55 8.51
CA VAL A 54 8.74 -9.83 7.06
C VAL A 54 8.48 -8.53 6.29
N PRO A 55 9.26 -8.19 5.26
CA PRO A 55 9.01 -6.99 4.45
C PRO A 55 7.60 -6.97 3.87
N LYS A 56 6.91 -5.84 4.04
CA LYS A 56 5.56 -5.60 3.51
C LYS A 56 5.52 -4.24 2.84
N SER A 57 5.91 -4.22 1.57
CA SER A 57 5.97 -3.04 0.72
C SER A 57 5.03 -3.13 -0.48
N GLN A 58 4.20 -4.19 -0.55
CA GLN A 58 3.38 -4.49 -1.72
C GLN A 58 1.92 -4.70 -1.36
N VAL A 59 1.03 -4.30 -2.28
CA VAL A 59 -0.40 -4.57 -2.24
C VAL A 59 -0.90 -5.07 -3.60
N ASN A 60 -2.08 -5.68 -3.63
CA ASN A 60 -2.75 -6.00 -4.90
C ASN A 60 -3.56 -4.79 -5.41
N LEU A 61 -4.03 -4.87 -6.66
CA LEU A 61 -4.81 -3.82 -7.31
C LEU A 61 -6.09 -3.45 -6.53
N SER A 62 -6.79 -4.44 -6.00
CA SER A 62 -8.05 -4.23 -5.28
C SER A 62 -7.83 -3.38 -4.02
N THR A 63 -6.80 -3.72 -3.24
CA THR A 63 -6.38 -2.94 -2.06
C THR A 63 -5.92 -1.53 -2.45
N ALA A 64 -5.13 -1.39 -3.52
CA ALA A 64 -4.67 -0.08 -3.98
C ALA A 64 -5.87 0.84 -4.34
N ARG A 65 -6.84 0.33 -5.11
CA ARG A 65 -8.06 1.07 -5.49
C ARG A 65 -8.91 1.45 -4.29
N LYS A 66 -9.05 0.56 -3.33
CA LYS A 66 -9.80 0.83 -2.09
C LYS A 66 -9.19 1.99 -1.30
N ILE A 67 -7.86 1.99 -1.16
CA ILE A 67 -7.14 3.05 -0.44
C ILE A 67 -7.18 4.37 -1.23
N GLU A 68 -6.97 4.31 -2.55
CA GLU A 68 -7.10 5.47 -3.45
C GLU A 68 -8.48 6.13 -3.34
N ALA A 69 -9.55 5.35 -3.46
CA ALA A 69 -10.91 5.87 -3.41
C ALA A 69 -11.26 6.49 -2.04
N ALA A 70 -10.73 5.93 -0.95
CA ALA A 70 -11.07 6.37 0.40
C ALA A 70 -10.28 7.59 0.87
N TRP A 71 -9.00 7.68 0.47
CA TRP A 71 -8.05 8.69 0.95
C TRP A 71 -7.75 9.75 -0.12
N GLY A 72 -8.34 9.65 -1.31
CA GLY A 72 -8.10 10.58 -2.42
C GLY A 72 -6.66 10.58 -2.93
N ILE A 73 -5.94 9.47 -2.75
CA ILE A 73 -4.53 9.36 -3.14
C ILE A 73 -4.45 8.94 -4.60
N PRO A 74 -3.78 9.71 -5.47
CA PRO A 74 -3.50 9.25 -6.82
C PRO A 74 -2.70 7.95 -6.78
N ARG A 75 -3.29 6.84 -7.26
CA ARG A 75 -2.66 5.52 -7.19
C ARG A 75 -1.31 5.50 -7.87
N GLU A 76 -1.14 6.22 -8.97
CA GLU A 76 0.11 6.29 -9.73
C GLU A 76 1.28 6.91 -8.94
N VAL A 77 0.99 7.65 -7.85
CA VAL A 77 2.00 8.28 -6.99
C VAL A 77 2.33 7.40 -5.78
N CYS A 78 1.32 6.76 -5.19
CA CYS A 78 1.45 5.98 -3.96
C CYS A 78 1.63 4.47 -4.18
N PHE A 79 1.09 3.94 -5.26
CA PHE A 79 1.09 2.53 -5.62
C PHE A 79 1.72 2.40 -7.00
N LEU A 80 3.04 2.25 -7.01
CA LEU A 80 3.82 2.12 -8.24
C LEU A 80 3.63 0.69 -8.76
N PRO A 81 3.17 0.50 -10.01
CA PRO A 81 3.18 -0.82 -10.61
C PRO A 81 4.62 -1.34 -10.57
N GLU A 82 4.83 -2.54 -10.02
CA GLU A 82 6.05 -3.26 -10.35
C GLU A 82 5.96 -3.51 -11.86
N THR A 83 6.83 -2.87 -12.62
CA THR A 83 7.01 -3.17 -14.03
C THR A 83 7.11 -4.69 -14.16
N LEU A 84 6.31 -5.25 -15.07
CA LEU A 84 6.63 -6.57 -15.62
C LEU A 84 8.02 -6.40 -16.23
N ASP A 85 9.06 -6.83 -15.53
CA ASP A 85 10.41 -6.86 -16.09
C ASP A 85 10.36 -7.71 -17.37
N ALA A 86 10.50 -7.00 -18.49
CA ALA A 86 11.27 -7.38 -19.66
C ALA A 86 11.27 -8.88 -20.06
N ARG A 87 10.10 -9.39 -20.47
CA ARG A 87 10.03 -10.52 -21.41
C ARG A 87 9.17 -10.15 -22.62
N SER A 88 9.58 -9.08 -23.30
CA SER A 88 9.35 -8.90 -24.73
C SER A 88 10.70 -8.62 -25.41
N SER A 89 11.75 -9.30 -24.96
CA SER A 89 13.08 -9.30 -25.60
C SER A 89 13.28 -10.51 -26.52
N ASP A 90 12.19 -11.02 -27.12
CA ASP A 90 12.21 -12.11 -28.12
C ASP A 90 11.53 -11.65 -29.42
N GLN A 91 11.78 -10.42 -29.83
CA GLN A 91 11.60 -10.02 -31.23
C GLN A 91 12.95 -9.69 -31.86
N ALA A 92 13.29 -10.51 -32.86
CA ALA A 92 14.33 -10.34 -33.87
C ALA A 92 15.79 -10.56 -33.43
N ALA A 93 16.21 -11.83 -33.45
CA ALA A 93 17.52 -12.23 -33.92
C ALA A 93 17.35 -13.02 -35.22
#